data_AF-A0A536CMX7-F1
#
_entry.id   AF-A0A536CMX7-F1
#
_cell.length_a   1.000
_cell.length_b   1.000
_cell.length_c   1.000
_cell.angle_alpha   90.00
_cell.angle_beta   90.00
_cell.angle_gamma   90.00
#
_symmetry.space_group_name_H-M   'P 1'
#
loop_
_entity.id
_entity.type
_entity.pdbx_description
1 polymer ?
#
loop_
_entity_poly.entity_id
_entity_poly.type
_entity_poly.pdbx_seq_one_letter_code
_entity_poly.pdbx_strand_id
1 'polypeptide(L)'
;MGHRAGARGAGRCAGGRSRGRCGHDFPAGRTRLDSVSVARILVADPLAEDGLTRLRREGEVVVAAKLSETELVQRIGDFDALVVRSETKVTAPVLEAGKRLRVVGRAGVGVDNIDVAAATRHGILVVNAPRGNIVAAAEHTVALLFAVARSVPQADSSVRHGEWSRSKFIGVEIRGKTLGVIGLGNVGSEVAKRAHGLEMEVIAYDPVVSVERAELFNVQLVALDELLERSDFVTVHVPLVEANRGLIGARELGLMKPTARLVNTARGGIIDEAALYQALKANRPAAAAVDVFEQEPPGENPLFTLANFIATPHIAASTIEAQASVAFDVAEEVAAVLAGELPRYAVNAPALPPEEMAYLRPFADLTERLASLHAQLFGGRVGSIELEFEGQLAQHDVNLLVASAIKGVLQGLTEDRINTVNARLIAAGRGIKIVERRSHAHGSYTSLITLRMQGHELAGTVLMDEPRVVRIDGF
;
A
#
# COMPACT_ATOMS: atom_id res chain seq x y z
N MET A 1 -26.84 25.97 57.01
CA MET A 1 -26.06 26.02 58.26
C MET A 1 -24.65 25.52 57.89
N GLY A 2 -23.66 26.38 57.61
CA GLY A 2 -22.89 27.19 58.58
C GLY A 2 -22.02 26.24 59.42
N HIS A 3 -20.68 26.21 59.37
CA HIS A 3 -19.73 27.31 59.47
C HIS A 3 -18.30 26.96 59.00
N ARG A 4 -17.56 28.04 58.71
CA ARG A 4 -16.12 28.23 58.43
C ARG A 4 -15.15 27.77 59.54
N ALA A 5 -13.89 27.53 59.17
CA ALA A 5 -12.62 28.15 59.65
C ALA A 5 -11.45 27.17 59.38
N GLY A 6 -10.25 27.50 58.89
CA GLY A 6 -9.54 28.77 58.75
C GLY A 6 -8.48 28.93 59.84
N ALA A 7 -7.19 28.74 59.50
CA ALA A 7 -5.98 29.49 59.96
C ALA A 7 -4.78 28.69 60.54
N ARG A 8 -3.59 28.96 59.95
CA ARG A 8 -2.25 29.26 60.54
C ARG A 8 -1.58 28.16 61.40
N GLY A 9 -0.25 27.98 61.44
CA GLY A 9 0.89 28.72 60.90
C GLY A 9 2.19 28.13 61.50
N ALA A 10 3.29 28.43 60.80
CA ALA A 10 4.72 28.39 61.16
C ALA A 10 5.20 27.76 62.48
N GLY A 11 6.15 26.82 62.35
CA GLY A 11 7.14 26.48 63.37
C GLY A 11 8.54 26.46 62.77
N ARG A 12 9.36 27.45 63.10
CA ARG A 12 10.83 27.45 62.92
C ARG A 12 11.46 26.70 64.09
N CYS A 13 12.48 25.87 63.83
CA CYS A 13 13.51 25.50 64.79
C CYS A 13 14.89 25.48 64.12
N ALA A 14 15.89 25.83 64.91
CA ALA A 14 17.20 26.31 64.50
C ALA A 14 18.29 25.22 64.45
N GLY A 15 19.35 25.50 63.68
CA GLY A 15 20.75 25.38 64.11
C GLY A 15 21.40 23.99 64.15
N GLY A 16 22.46 23.80 63.36
CA GLY A 16 23.43 22.71 63.56
C GLY A 16 24.58 22.75 62.55
N ARG A 17 25.80 22.92 63.04
CA ARG A 17 27.03 23.17 62.28
C ARG A 17 27.63 21.93 61.61
N SER A 18 28.22 22.17 60.43
CA SER A 18 29.47 21.62 59.87
C SER A 18 29.83 20.14 60.05
N ARG A 19 30.01 19.44 58.92
CA ARG A 19 31.17 18.57 58.65
C ARG A 19 31.35 18.43 57.14
N GLY A 20 32.50 18.89 56.66
CA GLY A 20 32.90 18.78 55.27
C GLY A 20 33.13 17.32 54.86
N ARG A 21 32.65 16.98 53.68
CA ARG A 21 33.18 15.88 52.86
C ARG A 21 33.40 16.42 51.47
N CYS A 22 34.63 16.29 51.00
CA CYS A 22 34.98 16.47 49.60
C CYS A 22 34.27 15.36 48.81
N GLY A 23 33.21 15.73 48.10
CA GLY A 23 32.61 14.92 47.05
C GLY A 23 32.92 15.58 45.72
N HIS A 24 33.60 14.86 44.84
CA HIS A 24 33.73 15.27 43.44
C HIS A 24 32.33 15.26 42.81
N ASP A 25 31.77 16.45 42.57
CA ASP A 25 30.57 16.64 41.76
C ASP A 25 30.90 16.28 40.31
N PHE A 26 30.50 15.07 39.90
CA PHE A 26 30.25 14.81 38.48
C PHE A 26 28.98 15.59 38.11
N PRO A 27 28.98 16.43 37.06
CA PRO A 27 27.75 17.07 36.62
C PRO A 27 26.82 15.95 36.14
N ALA A 28 25.75 15.71 36.91
CA ALA A 28 24.64 14.91 36.46
C ALA A 28 24.04 15.61 35.24
N GLY A 29 24.48 15.18 34.06
CA GLY A 29 23.88 15.54 32.80
C GLY A 29 22.41 15.14 32.89
N ARG A 30 21.54 16.13 33.11
CA ARG A 30 20.13 16.00 32.77
C ARG A 30 20.11 15.76 31.27
N THR A 31 20.00 14.49 30.87
CA THR A 31 19.49 14.14 29.55
C THR A 31 18.20 14.92 29.39
N ARG A 32 18.20 15.89 28.46
CA ARG A 32 16.96 16.38 27.90
C ARG A 32 16.25 15.12 27.41
N LEU A 33 15.13 14.78 28.04
CA LEU A 33 14.08 14.06 27.34
C LEU A 33 13.74 14.97 26.18
N ASP A 34 14.28 14.67 25.00
CA ASP A 34 13.85 15.32 23.77
C ASP A 34 12.33 15.25 23.77
N SER A 35 11.70 16.43 23.75
CA SER A 35 10.26 16.53 23.57
C SER A 35 9.93 15.71 22.33
N VAL A 36 9.23 14.58 22.50
CA VAL A 36 8.75 13.79 21.37
C VAL A 36 7.92 14.72 20.52
N SER A 37 8.48 15.18 19.40
CA SER A 37 7.79 16.08 18.50
C SER A 37 6.55 15.33 18.01
N VAL A 38 5.37 15.86 18.34
CA VAL A 38 4.10 15.28 17.90
C VAL A 38 4.12 15.21 16.38
N ALA A 39 3.91 14.02 15.82
CA ALA A 39 3.91 13.84 14.36
C ALA A 39 2.81 14.71 13.75
N ARG A 40 3.08 15.36 12.61
CA ARG A 40 2.10 16.15 11.87
C ARG A 40 1.62 15.37 10.66
N ILE A 41 0.30 15.25 10.52
CA ILE A 41 -0.35 14.40 9.54
C ILE A 41 -1.25 15.28 8.66
N LEU A 42 -0.95 15.35 7.36
CA LEU A 42 -1.79 16.04 6.39
C LEU A 42 -2.77 15.05 5.76
N VAL A 43 -4.06 15.33 5.84
CA VAL A 43 -5.11 14.58 5.13
C VAL A 43 -5.61 15.46 4.00
N ALA A 44 -5.21 15.12 2.77
CA ALA A 44 -5.41 15.96 1.58
C ALA A 44 -6.67 15.62 0.76
N ASP A 45 -7.37 14.54 1.12
CA ASP A 45 -8.65 14.12 0.52
C ASP A 45 -9.68 13.80 1.64
N PRO A 46 -11.00 13.79 1.36
CA PRO A 46 -12.01 13.43 2.36
C PRO A 46 -11.78 12.02 2.95
N LEU A 47 -11.63 11.93 4.26
CA LEU A 47 -11.40 10.68 5.01
C LEU A 47 -12.52 10.49 6.04
N ALA A 48 -12.97 9.24 6.24
CA ALA A 48 -13.98 8.92 7.25
C ALA A 48 -13.48 9.21 8.68
N GLU A 49 -14.42 9.56 9.57
CA GLU A 49 -14.11 10.03 10.94
C GLU A 49 -13.39 8.96 11.78
N ASP A 50 -13.64 7.68 11.54
CA ASP A 50 -12.93 6.57 12.21
C ASP A 50 -11.43 6.61 11.94
N GLY A 51 -11.04 6.85 10.67
CA GLY A 51 -9.64 7.00 10.27
C GLY A 51 -9.01 8.28 10.84
N LEU A 52 -9.75 9.40 10.83
CA LEU A 52 -9.29 10.65 11.45
C LEU A 52 -9.07 10.49 12.95
N THR A 53 -10.01 9.84 13.64
CA THR A 53 -9.92 9.54 15.09
C THR A 53 -8.70 8.67 15.38
N ARG A 54 -8.42 7.68 14.54
CA ARG A 54 -7.23 6.84 14.70
C ARG A 54 -5.93 7.62 14.50
N LEU A 55 -5.84 8.47 13.48
CA LEU A 55 -4.65 9.30 13.21
C LEU A 55 -4.41 10.32 14.33
N ARG A 56 -5.46 10.94 14.87
CA ARG A 56 -5.36 11.91 15.98
C ARG A 56 -4.78 11.33 17.26
N ARG A 57 -4.75 9.99 17.42
CA ARG A 57 -4.07 9.33 18.55
C ARG A 57 -2.54 9.34 18.41
N GLU A 58 -2.02 9.43 17.18
CA GLU A 58 -0.57 9.43 16.91
C GLU A 58 0.01 10.84 16.74
N GLY A 59 -0.81 11.79 16.28
CA GLY A 59 -0.29 13.08 15.85
C GLY A 59 -1.33 14.17 15.66
N GLU A 60 -0.84 15.36 15.35
CA GLU A 60 -1.65 16.51 14.94
C GLU A 60 -2.15 16.28 13.51
N VAL A 61 -3.47 16.14 13.36
CA VAL A 61 -4.11 15.94 12.05
C VAL A 61 -4.61 17.26 11.49
N VAL A 62 -4.11 17.62 10.30
CA VAL A 62 -4.58 18.76 9.52
C VAL A 62 -5.33 18.24 8.30
N VAL A 63 -6.62 18.54 8.19
CA VAL A 63 -7.44 18.20 7.03
C VAL A 63 -7.48 19.40 6.09
N ALA A 64 -6.98 19.24 4.87
CA ALA A 64 -7.01 20.28 3.85
C ALA A 64 -7.25 19.64 2.48
N ALA A 65 -8.53 19.52 2.11
CA ALA A 65 -8.93 18.89 0.86
C ALA A 65 -8.79 19.84 -0.34
N LYS A 66 -8.68 19.25 -1.56
CA LYS A 66 -8.67 19.98 -2.85
C LYS A 66 -7.49 20.94 -3.01
N LEU A 67 -6.34 20.60 -2.46
CA LEU A 67 -5.10 21.36 -2.68
C LEU A 67 -4.61 21.14 -4.12
N SER A 68 -4.22 22.21 -4.79
CA SER A 68 -3.43 22.11 -6.02
C SER A 68 -2.04 21.53 -5.71
N GLU A 69 -1.38 20.96 -6.72
CA GLU A 69 -0.01 20.45 -6.57
C GLU A 69 0.94 21.51 -5.99
N THR A 70 0.85 22.75 -6.49
CA THR A 70 1.64 23.88 -6.00
C THR A 70 1.41 24.17 -4.51
N GLU A 71 0.15 24.17 -4.06
CA GLU A 71 -0.17 24.38 -2.64
C GLU A 71 0.29 23.22 -1.76
N LEU A 72 0.19 21.99 -2.28
CA LEU A 72 0.66 20.80 -1.58
C LEU A 72 2.18 20.83 -1.41
N VAL A 73 2.93 21.15 -2.46
CA VAL A 73 4.39 21.33 -2.45
C VAL A 73 4.83 22.38 -1.41
N GLN A 74 4.11 23.50 -1.29
CA GLN A 74 4.43 24.56 -0.33
C GLN A 74 4.23 24.15 1.14
N ARG A 75 3.34 23.20 1.41
CA ARG A 75 2.94 22.82 2.77
C ARG A 75 3.60 21.53 3.25
N ILE A 76 3.85 20.59 2.33
CA ILE A 76 4.18 19.19 2.67
C ILE A 76 5.50 19.05 3.46
N GLY A 77 6.42 20.00 3.34
CA GLY A 77 7.69 20.00 4.08
C GLY A 77 7.54 20.01 5.60
N ASP A 78 6.39 20.47 6.11
CA ASP A 78 6.09 20.55 7.54
C ASP A 78 5.45 19.28 8.13
N PHE A 79 5.15 18.27 7.30
CA PHE A 79 4.39 17.09 7.67
C PHE A 79 5.23 15.83 7.67
N ASP A 80 4.94 14.93 8.61
CA ASP A 80 5.58 13.62 8.75
C ASP A 80 4.78 12.53 8.02
N ALA A 81 3.50 12.75 7.76
CA ALA A 81 2.64 11.85 6.99
C ALA A 81 1.68 12.61 6.06
N LEU A 82 1.37 12.00 4.92
CA LEU A 82 0.36 12.45 3.97
C LEU A 82 -0.66 11.33 3.75
N VAL A 83 -1.94 11.62 3.91
CA VAL A 83 -3.04 10.70 3.61
C VAL A 83 -3.86 11.24 2.44
N VAL A 84 -4.01 10.42 1.41
CA VAL A 84 -4.72 10.74 0.17
C VAL A 84 -5.70 9.63 -0.20
N ARG A 85 -6.60 9.92 -1.15
CA ARG A 85 -7.50 8.99 -1.82
C ARG A 85 -7.14 8.91 -3.30
N SER A 86 -8.08 9.18 -4.20
CA SER A 86 -7.89 9.10 -5.66
C SER A 86 -7.72 10.48 -6.32
N GLU A 87 -8.14 11.56 -5.64
CA GLU A 87 -8.17 12.91 -6.20
C GLU A 87 -6.78 13.55 -6.18
N THR A 88 -6.16 13.64 -5.01
CA THR A 88 -4.83 14.24 -4.86
C THR A 88 -3.76 13.41 -5.57
N LYS A 89 -2.99 14.04 -6.46
CA LYS A 89 -1.82 13.44 -7.12
C LYS A 89 -0.56 13.70 -6.30
N VAL A 90 0.13 12.64 -5.89
CA VAL A 90 1.38 12.68 -5.13
C VAL A 90 2.54 12.44 -6.09
N THR A 91 2.91 13.50 -6.80
CA THR A 91 3.94 13.51 -7.85
C THR A 91 5.35 13.58 -7.25
N ALA A 92 6.39 13.40 -8.08
CA ALA A 92 7.78 13.57 -7.64
C ALA A 92 8.06 14.95 -6.99
N PRO A 93 7.60 16.11 -7.53
CA PRO A 93 7.76 17.40 -6.86
C PRO A 93 7.19 17.47 -5.44
N VAL A 94 6.02 16.84 -5.20
CA VAL A 94 5.41 16.78 -3.86
C VAL A 94 6.30 15.99 -2.89
N LEU A 95 6.80 14.84 -3.34
CA LEU A 95 7.64 13.96 -2.53
C LEU A 95 9.01 14.58 -2.25
N GLU A 96 9.59 15.27 -3.23
CA GLU A 96 10.85 16.01 -3.10
C GLU A 96 10.77 17.16 -2.09
N ALA A 97 9.62 17.86 -2.04
CA ALA A 97 9.36 18.93 -1.08
C ALA A 97 9.09 18.42 0.34
N GLY A 98 8.64 17.17 0.49
CA GLY A 98 8.33 16.51 1.76
C GLY A 98 9.56 16.11 2.57
N LYS A 99 10.43 17.06 2.96
CA LYS A 99 11.70 16.78 3.65
C LYS A 99 11.55 16.01 4.96
N ARG A 100 10.41 16.16 5.65
CA ARG A 100 10.08 15.42 6.87
C ARG A 100 9.25 14.16 6.62
N LEU A 101 8.62 14.06 5.45
CA LEU A 101 7.62 13.06 5.12
C LEU A 101 8.20 11.65 5.29
N ARG A 102 7.52 10.81 6.06
CA ARG A 102 7.89 9.41 6.35
C ARG A 102 7.01 8.43 5.61
N VAL A 103 5.73 8.78 5.44
CA VAL A 103 4.72 7.89 4.87
C VAL A 103 3.71 8.65 4.05
N VAL A 104 3.33 8.07 2.91
CA VAL A 104 2.13 8.41 2.15
C VAL A 104 1.15 7.25 2.27
N GLY A 105 0.03 7.49 2.93
CA GLY A 105 -1.07 6.54 3.06
C GLY A 105 -2.14 6.78 2.00
N ARG A 106 -2.43 5.76 1.18
CA ARG A 106 -3.56 5.77 0.24
C ARG A 106 -4.75 5.05 0.85
N ALA A 107 -5.86 5.77 1.10
CA ALA A 107 -7.11 5.17 1.54
C ALA A 107 -7.84 4.47 0.37
N GLY A 108 -7.40 3.24 0.09
CA GLY A 108 -7.95 2.31 -0.91
C GLY A 108 -6.85 1.39 -1.50
N VAL A 109 -7.21 0.54 -2.46
CA VAL A 109 -6.28 -0.45 -3.08
C VAL A 109 -5.23 0.16 -4.02
N GLY A 110 -5.65 0.75 -5.14
CA GLY A 110 -4.73 1.32 -6.14
C GLY A 110 -3.91 2.48 -5.61
N VAL A 111 -2.71 2.67 -6.16
CA VAL A 111 -1.81 3.78 -5.82
C VAL A 111 -1.41 4.55 -7.07
N ASP A 112 -2.25 4.50 -8.10
CA ASP A 112 -2.01 5.06 -9.44
C ASP A 112 -1.77 6.58 -9.42
N ASN A 113 -2.22 7.25 -8.36
CA ASN A 113 -2.01 8.68 -8.11
C ASN A 113 -0.75 9.01 -7.29
N ILE A 114 0.13 8.03 -7.03
CA ILE A 114 1.37 8.21 -6.24
C ILE A 114 2.56 7.78 -7.08
N ASP A 115 3.58 8.64 -7.21
CA ASP A 115 4.87 8.26 -7.78
C ASP A 115 5.65 7.39 -6.77
N VAL A 116 5.35 6.09 -6.77
CA VAL A 116 5.98 5.10 -5.87
C VAL A 116 7.49 5.05 -6.06
N ALA A 117 7.98 5.27 -7.28
CA ALA A 117 9.41 5.26 -7.56
C ALA A 117 10.12 6.48 -6.95
N ALA A 118 9.53 7.67 -7.05
CA ALA A 118 10.02 8.86 -6.35
C ALA A 118 9.95 8.70 -4.83
N ALA A 119 8.84 8.16 -4.30
CA ALA A 119 8.69 7.92 -2.86
C ALA A 119 9.81 6.99 -2.35
N THR A 120 10.09 5.93 -3.12
CA THR A 120 11.20 5.00 -2.86
C THR A 120 12.53 5.73 -2.86
N ARG A 121 12.85 6.56 -3.87
CA ARG A 121 14.12 7.33 -3.89
C ARG A 121 14.31 8.20 -2.65
N HIS A 122 13.23 8.82 -2.16
CA HIS A 122 13.27 9.68 -0.97
C HIS A 122 13.11 8.95 0.36
N GLY A 123 13.02 7.61 0.36
CA GLY A 123 12.85 6.84 1.60
C GLY A 123 11.50 7.07 2.27
N ILE A 124 10.48 7.40 1.48
CA ILE A 124 9.11 7.59 1.92
C ILE A 124 8.35 6.29 1.69
N LEU A 125 7.78 5.72 2.76
CA LEU A 125 6.95 4.53 2.66
C LEU A 125 5.61 4.86 2.00
N VAL A 126 5.17 4.02 1.08
CA VAL A 126 3.82 4.09 0.51
C VAL A 126 3.04 2.92 1.09
N VAL A 127 1.90 3.22 1.72
CA VAL A 127 1.00 2.21 2.30
C VAL A 127 -0.40 2.36 1.72
N ASN A 128 -1.14 1.26 1.63
CA ASN A 128 -2.49 1.26 1.09
C ASN A 128 -3.47 0.45 1.96
N ALA A 129 -4.75 0.43 1.55
CA ALA A 129 -5.79 -0.37 2.21
C ALA A 129 -6.36 -1.40 1.21
N PRO A 130 -5.75 -2.59 1.10
CA PRO A 130 -6.01 -3.51 -0.01
C PRO A 130 -7.31 -4.33 0.14
N ARG A 131 -7.98 -4.26 1.29
CA ARG A 131 -9.12 -5.13 1.62
C ARG A 131 -10.45 -4.41 1.76
N GLY A 132 -10.46 -3.18 2.26
CA GLY A 132 -11.70 -2.49 2.65
C GLY A 132 -12.70 -2.22 1.52
N ASN A 133 -12.31 -2.32 0.24
CA ASN A 133 -13.20 -2.06 -0.89
C ASN A 133 -13.60 -3.30 -1.71
N ILE A 134 -13.17 -4.52 -1.32
CA ILE A 134 -13.36 -5.73 -2.12
C ILE A 134 -14.86 -5.98 -2.37
N VAL A 135 -15.65 -5.94 -1.29
CA VAL A 135 -17.09 -6.21 -1.32
C VAL A 135 -17.83 -5.14 -2.12
N ALA A 136 -17.55 -3.86 -1.86
CA ALA A 136 -18.17 -2.74 -2.57
C ALA A 136 -17.91 -2.82 -4.09
N ALA A 137 -16.67 -3.10 -4.49
CA ALA A 137 -16.34 -3.22 -5.91
C ALA A 137 -17.02 -4.42 -6.58
N ALA A 138 -17.14 -5.54 -5.87
CA ALA A 138 -17.86 -6.71 -6.37
C ALA A 138 -19.36 -6.42 -6.53
N GLU A 139 -19.98 -5.72 -5.56
CA GLU A 139 -21.39 -5.31 -5.63
C GLU A 139 -21.64 -4.32 -6.75
N HIS A 140 -20.77 -3.34 -6.94
CA HIS A 140 -20.88 -2.38 -8.05
C HIS A 140 -20.74 -3.08 -9.40
N THR A 141 -19.87 -4.08 -9.52
CA THR A 141 -19.74 -4.91 -10.73
C THR A 141 -21.05 -5.63 -11.05
N VAL A 142 -21.66 -6.27 -10.05
CA VAL A 142 -22.96 -6.95 -10.22
C VAL A 142 -24.08 -5.94 -10.53
N ALA A 143 -24.04 -4.74 -9.93
CA ALA A 143 -24.97 -3.66 -10.25
C ALA A 143 -24.85 -3.22 -11.72
N LEU A 144 -23.63 -3.01 -12.21
CA LEU A 144 -23.37 -2.68 -13.61
C LEU A 144 -23.75 -3.82 -14.56
N LEU A 145 -23.54 -5.08 -14.15
CA LEU A 145 -23.98 -6.28 -14.88
C LEU A 145 -25.51 -6.25 -15.11
N PHE A 146 -26.30 -5.96 -14.06
CA PHE A 146 -27.74 -5.77 -14.22
C PHE A 146 -28.10 -4.54 -15.04
N ALA A 147 -27.36 -3.43 -14.88
CA ALA A 147 -27.58 -2.21 -15.63
C ALA A 147 -27.44 -2.44 -17.15
N VAL A 148 -26.40 -3.16 -17.59
CA VAL A 148 -26.22 -3.52 -19.02
C VAL A 148 -27.18 -4.61 -19.49
N ALA A 149 -27.60 -5.52 -18.59
CA ALA A 149 -28.59 -6.53 -18.93
C ALA A 149 -29.97 -5.91 -19.24
N ARG A 150 -30.33 -4.82 -18.54
CA ARG A 150 -31.68 -4.25 -18.54
C ARG A 150 -31.79 -2.81 -19.03
N SER A 151 -30.69 -2.18 -19.45
CA SER A 151 -30.62 -0.78 -19.90
C SER A 151 -31.23 0.20 -18.88
N VAL A 152 -30.95 -0.02 -17.58
CA VAL A 152 -31.61 0.70 -16.49
C VAL A 152 -31.41 2.21 -16.59
N PRO A 153 -30.19 2.75 -16.77
CA PRO A 153 -29.99 4.20 -16.86
C PRO A 153 -30.72 4.85 -18.05
N GLN A 154 -30.73 4.17 -19.20
CA GLN A 154 -31.40 4.65 -20.40
C GLN A 154 -32.92 4.65 -20.23
N ALA A 155 -33.49 3.63 -19.58
CA ALA A 155 -34.91 3.55 -19.29
C ALA A 155 -35.36 4.60 -18.26
N ASP A 156 -34.57 4.81 -17.19
CA ASP A 156 -34.80 5.89 -16.21
C ASP A 156 -34.79 7.26 -16.89
N SER A 157 -33.78 7.54 -17.72
CA SER A 157 -33.68 8.78 -18.47
C SER A 157 -34.91 9.01 -19.35
N SER A 158 -35.36 8.00 -20.10
CA SER A 158 -36.55 8.10 -20.97
C SER A 158 -37.80 8.54 -20.18
N VAL A 159 -38.05 7.91 -19.02
CA VAL A 159 -39.19 8.27 -18.16
C VAL A 159 -39.06 9.69 -17.59
N ARG A 160 -37.86 10.12 -17.19
CA ARG A 160 -37.62 11.50 -16.72
C ARG A 160 -37.86 12.56 -17.78
N HIS A 161 -37.68 12.22 -19.06
CA HIS A 161 -37.97 13.08 -20.19
C HIS A 161 -39.45 13.01 -20.64
N GLY A 162 -40.31 12.31 -19.89
CA GLY A 162 -41.73 12.19 -20.20
C GLY A 162 -42.05 11.18 -21.31
N GLU A 163 -41.07 10.37 -21.72
CA GLU A 163 -41.29 9.30 -22.70
C GLU A 163 -41.79 8.02 -22.02
N TRP A 164 -42.58 7.22 -22.74
CA TRP A 164 -43.05 5.92 -22.28
C TRP A 164 -42.70 4.80 -23.28
N SER A 165 -41.41 4.62 -23.56
CA SER A 165 -40.91 3.73 -24.61
C SER A 165 -40.72 2.27 -24.16
N ARG A 166 -41.75 1.65 -23.56
CA ARG A 166 -41.67 0.27 -23.04
C ARG A 166 -41.11 -0.75 -24.04
N SER A 167 -41.51 -0.66 -25.31
CA SER A 167 -41.08 -1.59 -26.37
C SER A 167 -39.62 -1.45 -26.77
N LYS A 168 -38.97 -0.31 -26.46
CA LYS A 168 -37.56 -0.04 -26.79
C LYS A 168 -36.60 -0.77 -25.86
N PHE A 169 -37.01 -1.04 -24.62
CA PHE A 169 -36.14 -1.55 -23.55
C PHE A 169 -36.34 -3.05 -23.31
N ILE A 170 -36.02 -3.87 -24.32
CA ILE A 170 -36.00 -5.34 -24.18
C ILE A 170 -34.63 -5.76 -23.66
N GLY A 171 -34.58 -6.16 -22.39
CA GLY A 171 -33.37 -6.67 -21.74
C GLY A 171 -33.19 -8.18 -21.88
N VAL A 172 -32.18 -8.71 -21.18
CA VAL A 172 -31.94 -10.16 -21.05
C VAL A 172 -31.99 -10.59 -19.59
N GLU A 173 -32.38 -11.83 -19.37
CA GLU A 173 -32.20 -12.51 -18.08
C GLU A 173 -30.77 -13.00 -17.94
N ILE A 174 -30.22 -13.03 -16.72
CA ILE A 174 -28.85 -13.48 -16.46
C ILE A 174 -28.79 -14.96 -16.04
N ARG A 175 -29.90 -15.51 -15.56
CA ARG A 175 -30.01 -16.90 -15.11
C ARG A 175 -29.62 -17.87 -16.21
N GLY A 176 -28.77 -18.84 -15.86
CA GLY A 176 -28.25 -19.87 -16.76
C GLY A 176 -27.26 -19.36 -17.82
N LYS A 177 -26.87 -18.07 -17.78
CA LYS A 177 -25.88 -17.50 -18.70
C LYS A 177 -24.47 -17.65 -18.15
N THR A 178 -23.50 -17.60 -19.04
CA THR A 178 -22.08 -17.69 -18.69
C THR A 178 -21.49 -16.31 -18.39
N LEU A 179 -20.95 -16.14 -17.20
CA LEU A 179 -20.09 -15.02 -16.81
C LEU A 179 -18.62 -15.43 -16.93
N GLY A 180 -17.89 -14.75 -17.81
CA GLY A 180 -16.44 -14.79 -17.91
C GLY A 180 -15.80 -13.76 -16.99
N VAL A 181 -14.99 -14.22 -16.05
CA VAL A 181 -14.25 -13.38 -15.10
C VAL A 181 -12.77 -13.33 -15.51
N ILE A 182 -12.28 -12.18 -15.95
CA ILE A 182 -10.87 -11.94 -16.25
C ILE A 182 -10.20 -11.44 -14.97
N GLY A 183 -9.39 -12.28 -14.33
CA GLY A 183 -8.78 -12.05 -13.02
C GLY A 183 -9.61 -12.61 -11.88
N LEU A 184 -9.11 -13.68 -11.25
CA LEU A 184 -9.74 -14.37 -10.11
C LEU A 184 -9.04 -14.03 -8.78
N GLY A 185 -8.71 -12.74 -8.64
CA GLY A 185 -8.21 -12.16 -7.38
C GLY A 185 -9.34 -11.86 -6.39
N ASN A 186 -9.05 -11.06 -5.36
CA ASN A 186 -10.00 -10.78 -4.27
C ASN A 186 -11.39 -10.31 -4.75
N VAL A 187 -11.45 -9.35 -5.69
CA VAL A 187 -12.72 -8.84 -6.23
C VAL A 187 -13.37 -9.85 -7.16
N GLY A 188 -12.60 -10.44 -8.08
CA GLY A 188 -13.10 -11.43 -9.04
C GLY A 188 -13.75 -12.64 -8.37
N SER A 189 -13.16 -13.15 -7.29
CA SER A 189 -13.73 -14.24 -6.49
C SER A 189 -15.05 -13.85 -5.81
N GLU A 190 -15.15 -12.63 -5.27
CA GLU A 190 -16.40 -12.14 -4.66
C GLU A 190 -17.51 -11.87 -5.70
N VAL A 191 -17.14 -11.50 -6.93
CA VAL A 191 -18.05 -11.41 -8.07
C VAL A 191 -18.52 -12.80 -8.48
N ALA A 192 -17.61 -13.76 -8.62
CA ALA A 192 -17.94 -15.15 -8.96
C ALA A 192 -18.92 -15.75 -7.95
N LYS A 193 -18.68 -15.56 -6.63
CA LYS A 193 -19.58 -16.00 -5.56
C LYS A 193 -21.00 -15.44 -5.71
N ARG A 194 -21.12 -14.14 -6.02
CA ARG A 194 -22.44 -13.50 -6.24
C ARG A 194 -23.10 -14.00 -7.51
N ALA A 195 -22.34 -14.21 -8.59
CA ALA A 195 -22.84 -14.72 -9.85
C ALA A 195 -23.43 -16.14 -9.70
N HIS A 196 -22.80 -17.01 -8.92
CA HIS A 196 -23.37 -18.32 -8.57
C HIS A 196 -24.71 -18.18 -7.82
N GLY A 197 -24.79 -17.26 -6.86
CA GLY A 197 -26.05 -16.96 -6.16
C GLY A 197 -27.16 -16.40 -7.07
N LEU A 198 -26.79 -15.89 -8.24
CA LEU A 198 -27.68 -15.43 -9.30
C LEU A 198 -27.92 -16.49 -10.39
N GLU A 199 -27.53 -17.74 -10.11
CA GLU A 199 -27.69 -18.90 -11.00
C GLU A 199 -27.00 -18.71 -12.37
N MET A 200 -25.85 -18.04 -12.40
CA MET A 200 -24.98 -17.97 -13.58
C MET A 200 -23.94 -19.08 -13.55
N GLU A 201 -23.52 -19.53 -14.73
CA GLU A 201 -22.33 -20.35 -14.90
C GLU A 201 -21.10 -19.44 -14.90
N VAL A 202 -20.03 -19.78 -14.17
CA VAL A 202 -18.85 -18.93 -14.04
C VAL A 202 -17.60 -19.63 -14.58
N ILE A 203 -16.93 -18.98 -15.52
CA ILE A 203 -15.60 -19.36 -16.02
C ILE A 203 -14.63 -18.20 -15.79
N ALA A 204 -13.35 -18.48 -15.64
CA ALA A 204 -12.35 -17.44 -15.43
C ALA A 204 -11.07 -17.64 -16.22
N TYR A 205 -10.41 -16.54 -16.51
CA TYR A 205 -9.04 -16.50 -17.00
C TYR A 205 -8.19 -15.75 -15.99
N ASP A 206 -7.18 -16.41 -15.45
CA ASP A 206 -6.18 -15.80 -14.59
C ASP A 206 -4.85 -16.58 -14.73
N PRO A 207 -3.77 -15.96 -15.25
CA PRO A 207 -2.51 -16.66 -15.50
C PRO A 207 -1.71 -16.98 -14.24
N VAL A 208 -2.07 -16.43 -13.08
CA VAL A 208 -1.31 -16.59 -11.82
C VAL A 208 -2.06 -17.36 -10.73
N VAL A 209 -3.35 -17.63 -10.92
CA VAL A 209 -4.15 -18.43 -9.99
C VAL A 209 -4.06 -19.92 -10.32
N SER A 210 -3.83 -20.74 -9.29
CA SER A 210 -3.80 -22.20 -9.46
C SER A 210 -5.19 -22.79 -9.67
N VAL A 211 -5.27 -23.95 -10.32
CA VAL A 211 -6.53 -24.66 -10.56
C VAL A 211 -7.24 -24.99 -9.25
N GLU A 212 -6.50 -25.45 -8.25
CA GLU A 212 -7.02 -25.81 -6.93
C GLU A 212 -7.66 -24.60 -6.24
N ARG A 213 -7.07 -23.41 -6.40
CA ARG A 213 -7.65 -22.18 -5.84
C ARG A 213 -8.94 -21.77 -6.54
N ALA A 214 -9.05 -21.99 -7.86
CA ALA A 214 -10.27 -21.70 -8.61
C ALA A 214 -11.41 -22.67 -8.26
N GLU A 215 -11.09 -23.95 -8.02
CA GLU A 215 -12.05 -24.95 -7.57
C GLU A 215 -12.71 -24.60 -6.23
N LEU A 216 -12.00 -23.93 -5.31
CA LEU A 216 -12.59 -23.42 -4.06
C LEU A 216 -13.74 -22.43 -4.29
N PHE A 217 -13.80 -21.79 -5.46
CA PHE A 217 -14.88 -20.89 -5.86
C PHE A 217 -15.87 -21.51 -6.85
N ASN A 218 -15.75 -22.82 -7.13
CA ASN A 218 -16.48 -23.54 -8.18
C ASN A 218 -16.33 -22.89 -9.57
N VAL A 219 -15.14 -22.34 -9.87
CA VAL A 219 -14.86 -21.67 -11.14
C VAL A 219 -13.93 -22.52 -12.00
N GLN A 220 -14.32 -22.75 -13.25
CA GLN A 220 -13.44 -23.36 -14.25
C GLN A 220 -12.45 -22.31 -14.79
N LEU A 221 -11.13 -22.60 -14.69
CA LEU A 221 -10.12 -21.83 -15.41
C LEU A 221 -10.06 -22.25 -16.88
N VAL A 222 -10.03 -21.26 -17.77
CA VAL A 222 -9.97 -21.43 -19.23
C VAL A 222 -8.99 -20.42 -19.83
N ALA A 223 -8.61 -20.62 -21.10
CA ALA A 223 -7.83 -19.62 -21.84
C ALA A 223 -8.65 -18.35 -22.11
N LEU A 224 -7.99 -17.20 -22.30
CA LEU A 224 -8.67 -15.92 -22.54
C LEU A 224 -9.59 -15.96 -23.77
N ASP A 225 -9.10 -16.49 -24.89
CA ASP A 225 -9.89 -16.58 -26.12
C ASP A 225 -11.14 -17.46 -25.92
N GLU A 226 -10.98 -18.61 -25.26
CA GLU A 226 -12.09 -19.50 -24.90
C GLU A 226 -13.11 -18.80 -23.98
N LEU A 227 -12.64 -18.02 -23.00
CA LEU A 227 -13.51 -17.22 -22.12
C LEU A 227 -14.36 -16.25 -22.93
N LEU A 228 -13.75 -15.49 -23.85
CA LEU A 228 -14.43 -14.47 -24.65
C LEU A 228 -15.48 -15.11 -25.59
N GLU A 229 -15.16 -16.26 -26.19
CA GLU A 229 -16.07 -16.99 -27.07
C GLU A 229 -17.27 -17.58 -26.32
N ARG A 230 -17.06 -18.10 -25.10
CA ARG A 230 -18.11 -18.80 -24.32
C ARG A 230 -19.00 -17.84 -23.52
N SER A 231 -18.52 -16.66 -23.17
CA SER A 231 -19.21 -15.77 -22.21
C SER A 231 -20.37 -14.98 -22.83
N ASP A 232 -21.46 -14.87 -22.08
CA ASP A 232 -22.56 -13.93 -22.36
C ASP A 232 -22.33 -12.59 -21.65
N PHE A 233 -21.62 -12.62 -20.53
CA PHE A 233 -21.16 -11.45 -19.79
C PHE A 233 -19.67 -11.61 -19.52
N VAL A 234 -18.89 -10.55 -19.68
CA VAL A 234 -17.47 -10.52 -19.35
C VAL A 234 -17.22 -9.40 -18.36
N THR A 235 -16.44 -9.68 -17.32
CA THR A 235 -16.00 -8.69 -16.33
C THR A 235 -14.50 -8.78 -16.09
N VAL A 236 -13.87 -7.63 -15.83
CA VAL A 236 -12.42 -7.51 -15.68
C VAL A 236 -12.08 -7.08 -14.25
N HIS A 237 -11.16 -7.81 -13.60
CA HIS A 237 -10.70 -7.64 -12.22
C HIS A 237 -9.19 -7.84 -12.04
N VAL A 238 -8.40 -7.50 -13.06
CA VAL A 238 -6.93 -7.53 -13.01
C VAL A 238 -6.35 -6.17 -12.63
N PRO A 239 -5.17 -6.09 -11.99
CA PRO A 239 -4.43 -4.84 -11.88
C PRO A 239 -3.98 -4.36 -13.27
N LEU A 240 -3.75 -3.05 -13.44
CA LEU A 240 -3.10 -2.55 -14.66
C LEU A 240 -1.59 -2.66 -14.52
N VAL A 241 -0.98 -3.41 -15.41
CA VAL A 241 0.47 -3.54 -15.58
C VAL A 241 0.79 -3.43 -17.07
N GLU A 242 2.06 -3.19 -17.41
CA GLU A 242 2.43 -3.02 -18.82
C GLU A 242 2.07 -4.25 -19.68
N ALA A 243 2.17 -5.45 -19.11
CA ALA A 243 1.85 -6.70 -19.79
C ALA A 243 0.36 -6.90 -20.14
N ASN A 244 -0.56 -6.15 -19.51
CA ASN A 244 -2.01 -6.27 -19.76
C ASN A 244 -2.68 -4.94 -20.10
N ARG A 245 -1.89 -3.92 -20.44
CA ARG A 245 -2.41 -2.68 -21.04
C ARG A 245 -3.02 -3.02 -22.41
N GLY A 246 -4.25 -2.60 -22.62
CA GLY A 246 -5.02 -2.92 -23.83
C GLY A 246 -5.28 -4.43 -23.98
N LEU A 247 -5.33 -5.20 -22.89
CA LEU A 247 -5.63 -6.64 -22.90
C LEU A 247 -6.88 -6.96 -23.72
N ILE A 248 -7.90 -6.12 -23.64
CA ILE A 248 -9.11 -6.21 -24.46
C ILE A 248 -9.06 -5.13 -25.54
N GLY A 249 -8.50 -5.49 -26.69
CA GLY A 249 -8.44 -4.65 -27.88
C GLY A 249 -9.44 -5.09 -28.95
N ALA A 250 -9.22 -4.63 -30.19
CA ALA A 250 -10.11 -4.92 -31.32
C ALA A 250 -10.23 -6.43 -31.62
N ARG A 251 -9.15 -7.20 -31.41
CA ARG A 251 -9.15 -8.66 -31.61
C ARG A 251 -10.04 -9.35 -30.59
N GLU A 252 -9.83 -9.06 -29.31
CA GLU A 252 -10.56 -9.67 -28.20
C GLU A 252 -12.04 -9.31 -28.24
N LEU A 253 -12.37 -8.05 -28.53
CA LEU A 253 -13.76 -7.61 -28.75
C LEU A 253 -14.41 -8.36 -29.93
N GLY A 254 -13.63 -8.73 -30.96
CA GLY A 254 -14.09 -9.53 -32.09
C GLY A 254 -14.38 -11.00 -31.76
N LEU A 255 -13.72 -11.56 -30.73
CA LEU A 255 -13.96 -12.92 -30.24
C LEU A 255 -15.22 -13.03 -29.38
N MET A 256 -15.63 -11.93 -28.74
CA MET A 256 -16.85 -11.90 -27.94
C MET A 256 -18.08 -12.25 -28.77
N LYS A 257 -19.05 -12.93 -28.15
CA LYS A 257 -20.36 -13.12 -28.78
C LYS A 257 -20.95 -11.74 -29.16
N PRO A 258 -21.61 -11.59 -30.31
CA PRO A 258 -22.29 -10.35 -30.67
C PRO A 258 -23.27 -9.87 -29.60
N THR A 259 -23.90 -10.81 -28.89
CA THR A 259 -24.86 -10.54 -27.81
C THR A 259 -24.23 -10.34 -26.44
N ALA A 260 -22.90 -10.45 -26.33
CA ALA A 260 -22.19 -10.36 -25.06
C ALA A 260 -22.27 -8.94 -24.48
N ARG A 261 -22.01 -8.84 -23.18
CA ARG A 261 -21.92 -7.56 -22.46
C ARG A 261 -20.62 -7.49 -21.67
N LEU A 262 -19.96 -6.34 -21.71
CA LEU A 262 -18.66 -6.14 -21.06
C LEU A 262 -18.78 -5.20 -19.86
N VAL A 263 -18.15 -5.53 -18.75
CA VAL A 263 -18.10 -4.70 -17.53
C VAL A 263 -16.64 -4.48 -17.12
N ASN A 264 -16.25 -3.24 -16.83
CA ASN A 264 -14.95 -2.93 -16.24
C ASN A 264 -15.08 -2.00 -15.03
N THR A 265 -14.81 -2.54 -13.86
CA THR A 265 -14.73 -1.82 -12.58
C THR A 265 -13.33 -1.91 -11.97
N ALA A 266 -12.34 -2.37 -12.74
CA ALA A 266 -10.98 -2.61 -12.28
C ALA A 266 -10.09 -1.38 -12.47
N ARG A 267 -9.55 -1.20 -13.68
CA ARG A 267 -8.69 -0.06 -14.03
C ARG A 267 -8.94 0.38 -15.47
N GLY A 268 -8.77 1.67 -15.71
CA GLY A 268 -8.69 2.23 -17.06
C GLY A 268 -7.49 1.68 -17.82
N GLY A 269 -7.59 1.61 -19.15
CA GLY A 269 -6.51 1.13 -20.01
C GLY A 269 -6.31 -0.39 -20.06
N ILE A 270 -7.11 -1.19 -19.34
CA ILE A 270 -7.17 -2.64 -19.58
C ILE A 270 -7.98 -2.94 -20.85
N ILE A 271 -9.03 -2.17 -21.09
CA ILE A 271 -9.79 -2.17 -22.33
C ILE A 271 -9.33 -0.97 -23.15
N ASP A 272 -9.00 -1.19 -24.42
CA ASP A 272 -8.73 -0.11 -25.37
C ASP A 272 -10.05 0.64 -25.65
N GLU A 273 -10.15 1.88 -25.18
CA GLU A 273 -11.36 2.68 -25.28
C GLU A 273 -11.75 3.02 -26.74
N ALA A 274 -10.76 3.18 -27.62
CA ALA A 274 -10.99 3.46 -29.03
C ALA A 274 -11.52 2.21 -29.75
N ALA A 275 -10.95 1.03 -29.46
CA ALA A 275 -11.45 -0.24 -29.96
C ALA A 275 -12.87 -0.53 -29.43
N LEU A 276 -13.11 -0.26 -28.15
CA LEU A 276 -14.43 -0.41 -27.53
C LEU A 276 -15.48 0.47 -28.22
N TYR A 277 -15.14 1.73 -28.52
CA TYR A 277 -16.05 2.63 -29.24
C TYR A 277 -16.45 2.06 -30.61
N GLN A 278 -15.47 1.58 -31.41
CA GLN A 278 -15.77 1.02 -32.73
C GLN A 278 -16.64 -0.25 -32.62
N ALA A 279 -16.32 -1.12 -31.65
CA ALA A 279 -17.04 -2.36 -31.39
C ALA A 279 -18.50 -2.10 -30.97
N LEU A 280 -18.72 -1.18 -30.02
CA LEU A 280 -20.06 -0.81 -29.55
C LEU A 280 -20.88 -0.07 -30.61
N LYS A 281 -20.24 0.77 -31.44
CA LYS A 281 -20.89 1.41 -32.59
C LYS A 281 -21.39 0.37 -33.61
N ALA A 282 -20.68 -0.75 -33.74
CA ALA A 282 -21.10 -1.90 -34.54
C ALA A 282 -22.09 -2.84 -33.79
N ASN A 283 -22.50 -2.50 -32.56
CA ASN A 283 -23.32 -3.33 -31.66
C ASN A 283 -22.75 -4.74 -31.42
N ARG A 284 -21.42 -4.87 -31.37
CA ARG A 284 -20.70 -6.11 -31.06
C ARG A 284 -19.46 -5.79 -30.22
N PRO A 285 -19.51 -5.88 -28.87
CA PRO A 285 -20.57 -6.48 -28.07
C PRO A 285 -21.86 -5.65 -28.00
N ALA A 286 -22.94 -6.26 -27.50
CA ALA A 286 -24.26 -5.63 -27.46
C ALA A 286 -24.30 -4.39 -26.56
N ALA A 287 -23.57 -4.40 -25.43
CA ALA A 287 -23.43 -3.26 -24.54
C ALA A 287 -22.16 -3.36 -23.69
N ALA A 288 -21.73 -2.24 -23.11
CA ALA A 288 -20.70 -2.23 -22.08
C ALA A 288 -21.00 -1.25 -20.95
N ALA A 289 -20.46 -1.54 -19.76
CA ALA A 289 -20.41 -0.60 -18.64
C ALA A 289 -19.00 -0.46 -18.11
N VAL A 290 -18.54 0.77 -17.89
CA VAL A 290 -17.23 1.03 -17.28
C VAL A 290 -17.36 2.00 -16.13
N ASP A 291 -16.61 1.75 -15.07
CA ASP A 291 -16.48 2.66 -13.93
C ASP A 291 -15.15 3.44 -13.96
N VAL A 292 -14.22 3.06 -14.84
CA VAL A 292 -12.83 3.51 -14.84
C VAL A 292 -12.37 3.84 -16.26
N PHE A 293 -11.52 4.84 -16.40
CA PHE A 293 -11.06 5.39 -17.69
C PHE A 293 -9.54 5.54 -17.73
N GLU A 294 -8.93 5.52 -18.91
CA GLU A 294 -7.49 5.75 -19.10
C GLU A 294 -7.05 7.09 -18.54
N GLN A 295 -7.85 8.11 -18.79
CA GLN A 295 -7.71 9.45 -18.24
C GLN A 295 -8.89 9.74 -17.33
N GLU A 296 -8.63 10.13 -16.08
CA GLU A 296 -9.66 10.50 -15.12
C GLU A 296 -9.39 11.90 -14.56
N PRO A 297 -10.34 12.85 -14.66
CA PRO A 297 -11.65 12.75 -15.32
C PRO A 297 -11.55 12.56 -16.85
N PRO A 298 -12.50 11.84 -17.49
CA PRO A 298 -12.39 11.43 -18.90
C PRO A 298 -12.62 12.52 -19.93
N GLY A 299 -13.03 13.73 -19.52
CA GLY A 299 -13.29 14.84 -20.44
C GLY A 299 -14.34 14.49 -21.51
N GLU A 300 -14.10 14.94 -22.74
CA GLU A 300 -14.91 14.55 -23.90
C GLU A 300 -14.51 13.14 -24.38
N ASN A 301 -15.34 12.14 -24.07
CA ASN A 301 -15.11 10.75 -24.48
C ASN A 301 -16.18 10.29 -25.49
N PRO A 302 -15.80 9.81 -26.70
CA PRO A 302 -16.74 9.32 -27.71
C PRO A 302 -17.69 8.22 -27.23
N LEU A 303 -17.29 7.42 -26.24
CA LEU A 303 -18.12 6.36 -25.66
C LEU A 303 -19.44 6.92 -25.08
N PHE A 304 -19.43 8.15 -24.55
CA PHE A 304 -20.62 8.79 -23.98
C PHE A 304 -21.71 9.12 -25.02
N THR A 305 -21.39 9.04 -26.31
CA THR A 305 -22.36 9.23 -27.40
C THR A 305 -23.18 7.98 -27.71
N LEU A 306 -22.79 6.82 -27.18
CA LEU A 306 -23.37 5.52 -27.51
C LEU A 306 -24.52 5.14 -26.57
N ALA A 307 -25.68 4.78 -27.12
CA ALA A 307 -26.84 4.39 -26.32
C ALA A 307 -26.67 3.05 -25.57
N ASN A 308 -25.76 2.19 -26.04
CA ASN A 308 -25.44 0.89 -25.46
C ASN A 308 -24.20 0.92 -24.53
N PHE A 309 -23.84 2.11 -24.05
CA PHE A 309 -22.75 2.30 -23.11
C PHE A 309 -23.27 2.90 -21.79
N ILE A 310 -22.73 2.43 -20.67
CA ILE A 310 -23.01 2.94 -19.33
C ILE A 310 -21.68 3.33 -18.69
N ALA A 311 -21.64 4.50 -18.07
CA ALA A 311 -20.47 4.98 -17.34
C ALA A 311 -20.84 5.33 -15.91
N THR A 312 -19.95 5.05 -14.97
CA THR A 312 -19.99 5.60 -13.61
C THR A 312 -18.64 6.24 -13.26
N PRO A 313 -18.61 7.28 -12.41
CA PRO A 313 -17.40 8.09 -12.22
C PRO A 313 -16.48 7.51 -11.14
N HIS A 314 -15.95 6.30 -11.36
CA HIS A 314 -15.03 5.60 -10.46
C HIS A 314 -15.56 5.45 -9.03
N ILE A 315 -16.77 4.92 -8.91
CA ILE A 315 -17.50 4.78 -7.64
C ILE A 315 -17.61 3.35 -7.12
N ALA A 316 -16.93 2.37 -7.74
CA ALA A 316 -16.96 0.98 -7.28
C ALA A 316 -16.61 0.80 -5.79
N ALA A 317 -15.75 1.68 -5.24
CA ALA A 317 -15.36 1.66 -3.84
C ALA A 317 -16.06 2.75 -2.97
N SER A 318 -17.02 3.47 -3.53
CA SER A 318 -17.64 4.63 -2.88
C SER A 318 -18.90 4.25 -2.09
N THR A 319 -18.74 3.37 -1.11
CA THR A 319 -19.79 3.00 -0.12
C THR A 319 -19.40 3.46 1.28
N ILE A 320 -20.38 3.66 2.16
CA ILE A 320 -20.14 4.10 3.55
C ILE A 320 -19.21 3.11 4.26
N GLU A 321 -19.45 1.82 4.07
CA GLU A 321 -18.71 0.70 4.66
C GLU A 321 -17.27 0.67 4.14
N ALA A 322 -17.08 0.80 2.83
CA ALA A 322 -15.74 0.81 2.24
C ALA A 322 -14.95 2.05 2.67
N GLN A 323 -15.59 3.23 2.72
CA GLN A 323 -14.95 4.46 3.20
C GLN A 323 -14.46 4.32 4.64
N ALA A 324 -15.28 3.78 5.53
CA ALA A 324 -14.90 3.57 6.92
C ALA A 324 -13.75 2.55 7.03
N SER A 325 -13.86 1.41 6.35
CA SER A 325 -12.84 0.35 6.40
C SER A 325 -11.50 0.81 5.84
N VAL A 326 -11.46 1.43 4.65
CA VAL A 326 -10.18 1.87 4.05
C VAL A 326 -9.55 3.02 4.83
N ALA A 327 -10.36 3.89 5.43
CA ALA A 327 -9.88 4.98 6.26
C ALA A 327 -9.24 4.47 7.56
N PHE A 328 -9.85 3.48 8.20
CA PHE A 328 -9.29 2.85 9.38
C PHE A 328 -8.01 2.08 9.05
N ASP A 329 -8.04 1.24 8.01
CA ASP A 329 -6.89 0.43 7.59
C ASP A 329 -5.68 1.32 7.28
N VAL A 330 -5.85 2.34 6.43
CA VAL A 330 -4.72 3.23 6.09
C VAL A 330 -4.21 4.01 7.30
N ALA A 331 -5.09 4.37 8.24
CA ALA A 331 -4.71 5.07 9.45
C ALA A 331 -3.86 4.19 10.37
N GLU A 332 -4.16 2.90 10.48
CA GLU A 332 -3.32 1.91 11.20
C GLU A 332 -1.93 1.79 10.56
N GLU A 333 -1.87 1.71 9.23
CA GLU A 333 -0.59 1.58 8.51
C GLU A 333 0.27 2.85 8.65
N VAL A 334 -0.34 4.03 8.53
CA VAL A 334 0.34 5.32 8.74
C VAL A 334 0.82 5.44 10.20
N ALA A 335 -0.02 5.04 11.16
CA ALA A 335 0.33 5.05 12.57
C ALA A 335 1.55 4.16 12.88
N ALA A 336 1.56 2.93 12.35
CA ALA A 336 2.68 2.01 12.49
C ALA A 336 3.99 2.65 11.98
N VAL A 337 3.96 3.25 10.78
CA VAL A 337 5.16 3.92 10.24
C VAL A 337 5.60 5.09 11.10
N LEU A 338 4.67 5.90 11.63
CA LEU A 338 4.99 7.03 12.52
C LEU A 338 5.57 6.57 13.86
N ALA A 339 5.12 5.43 14.39
CA ALA A 339 5.67 4.77 15.57
C ALA A 339 7.06 4.13 15.31
N GLY A 340 7.51 4.07 14.05
CA GLY A 340 8.77 3.43 13.67
C GLY A 340 8.66 1.91 13.48
N GLU A 341 7.43 1.41 13.36
CA GLU A 341 7.12 0.02 13.05
C GLU A 341 7.02 -0.19 11.54
N LEU A 342 7.09 -1.45 11.09
CA LEU A 342 6.90 -1.79 9.69
C LEU A 342 5.41 -1.96 9.37
N PRO A 343 4.90 -1.31 8.31
CA PRO A 343 3.51 -1.45 7.92
C PRO A 343 3.28 -2.84 7.30
N ARG A 344 2.07 -3.38 7.49
CA ARG A 344 1.61 -4.66 6.92
C ARG A 344 1.33 -4.55 5.43
N TYR A 345 0.86 -3.38 4.98
CA TYR A 345 0.44 -3.15 3.60
C TYR A 345 1.32 -2.08 2.92
N ALA A 346 2.63 -2.27 3.01
CA ALA A 346 3.59 -1.50 2.25
C ALA A 346 3.49 -1.84 0.75
N VAL A 347 3.52 -0.82 -0.09
CA VAL A 347 3.53 -0.96 -1.54
C VAL A 347 4.96 -1.02 -2.07
N ASN A 348 5.87 -0.25 -1.48
CA ASN A 348 7.27 -0.17 -1.88
C ASN A 348 8.25 -0.86 -0.91
N ALA A 349 7.76 -1.56 0.10
CA ALA A 349 8.57 -2.38 1.00
C ALA A 349 8.10 -3.84 0.94
N PRO A 350 9.00 -4.82 1.16
CA PRO A 350 8.60 -6.20 1.37
C PRO A 350 7.67 -6.31 2.58
N ALA A 351 6.55 -7.01 2.44
CA ALA A 351 5.70 -7.35 3.56
C ALA A 351 6.27 -8.59 4.27
N LEU A 352 6.52 -8.48 5.58
CA LEU A 352 6.98 -9.59 6.40
C LEU A 352 5.84 -10.05 7.32
N PRO A 353 5.56 -11.37 7.44
CA PRO A 353 4.60 -11.88 8.40
C PRO A 353 4.94 -11.42 9.83
N PRO A 354 3.95 -11.21 10.72
CA PRO A 354 4.19 -10.76 12.09
C PRO A 354 5.16 -11.67 12.87
N GLU A 355 5.08 -12.99 12.71
CA GLU A 355 6.01 -13.92 13.35
C GLU A 355 7.46 -13.75 12.86
N GLU A 356 7.64 -13.54 11.56
CA GLU A 356 8.96 -13.35 10.95
C GLU A 356 9.55 -11.99 11.36
N MET A 357 8.70 -10.96 11.45
CA MET A 357 9.10 -9.64 11.93
C MET A 357 9.58 -9.67 13.39
N ALA A 358 8.82 -10.33 14.27
CA ALA A 358 9.18 -10.46 15.66
C ALA A 358 10.54 -11.17 15.83
N TYR A 359 10.79 -12.18 15.00
CA TYR A 359 12.07 -12.90 14.99
C TYR A 359 13.23 -12.06 14.46
N LEU A 360 13.04 -11.33 13.35
CA LEU A 360 14.13 -10.60 12.68
C LEU A 360 14.48 -9.26 13.35
N ARG A 361 13.55 -8.64 14.12
CA ARG A 361 13.76 -7.30 14.69
C ARG A 361 15.00 -7.18 15.58
N PRO A 362 15.29 -8.10 16.53
CA PRO A 362 16.53 -8.03 17.33
C PRO A 362 17.80 -8.16 16.46
N PHE A 363 17.74 -8.98 15.42
CA PHE A 363 18.86 -9.14 14.47
C PHE A 363 19.04 -7.92 13.58
N ALA A 364 17.97 -7.20 13.25
CA ALA A 364 18.04 -5.95 12.51
C ALA A 364 18.76 -4.86 13.32
N ASP A 365 18.46 -4.73 14.62
CA ASP A 365 19.17 -3.83 15.54
C ASP A 365 20.64 -4.23 15.68
N LEU A 366 20.93 -5.53 15.88
CA LEU A 366 22.29 -6.05 15.89
C LEU A 366 23.05 -5.69 14.61
N THR A 367 22.45 -5.91 13.45
CA THR A 367 23.11 -5.70 12.15
C THR A 367 23.43 -4.22 11.92
N GLU A 368 22.50 -3.33 12.27
CA GLU A 368 22.72 -1.87 12.21
C GLU A 368 23.89 -1.47 13.13
N ARG A 369 23.94 -2.00 14.35
CA ARG A 369 25.02 -1.74 15.31
C ARG A 369 26.36 -2.30 14.86
N LEU A 370 26.42 -3.51 14.33
CA LEU A 370 27.65 -4.11 13.78
C LEU A 370 28.20 -3.25 12.64
N ALA A 371 27.33 -2.80 11.74
CA ALA A 371 27.69 -1.94 10.62
C ALA A 371 28.18 -0.57 11.07
N SER A 372 27.46 0.06 12.01
CA SER A 372 27.86 1.34 12.59
C SER A 372 29.19 1.23 13.35
N LEU A 373 29.38 0.15 14.12
CA LEU A 373 30.60 -0.12 14.86
C LEU A 373 31.77 -0.34 13.90
N HIS A 374 31.60 -1.14 12.85
CA HIS A 374 32.62 -1.36 11.83
C HIS A 374 33.05 -0.03 11.20
N ALA A 375 32.09 0.77 10.73
CA ALA A 375 32.37 2.07 10.10
C ALA A 375 33.13 3.03 11.04
N GLN A 376 32.84 3.00 12.35
CA GLN A 376 33.53 3.81 13.35
C GLN A 376 34.93 3.30 13.69
N LEU A 377 35.14 1.97 13.75
CA LEU A 377 36.42 1.37 14.11
C LEU A 377 37.45 1.47 12.99
N PHE A 378 37.05 1.21 11.75
CA PHE A 378 37.97 1.06 10.62
C PHE A 378 37.95 2.25 9.65
N GLY A 379 36.87 3.04 9.64
CA GLY A 379 36.73 4.21 8.75
C GLY A 379 36.84 3.86 7.26
N GLY A 380 37.30 4.80 6.44
CA GLY A 380 37.66 4.53 5.03
C GLY A 380 36.50 4.44 4.03
N ARG A 381 36.85 4.24 2.75
CA ARG A 381 35.89 4.16 1.63
C ARG A 381 35.36 2.73 1.51
N VAL A 382 34.07 2.54 1.84
CA VAL A 382 33.38 1.25 1.69
C VAL A 382 33.06 1.00 0.21
N GLY A 383 33.74 0.02 -0.40
CA GLY A 383 33.44 -0.43 -1.77
C GLY A 383 32.48 -1.63 -1.82
N SER A 384 32.40 -2.40 -0.73
CA SER A 384 31.49 -3.53 -0.59
C SER A 384 31.05 -3.74 0.86
N ILE A 385 29.83 -4.24 1.02
CA ILE A 385 29.26 -4.73 2.27
C ILE A 385 28.96 -6.21 2.08
N GLU A 386 29.73 -7.09 2.73
CA GLU A 386 29.47 -8.52 2.70
C GLU A 386 28.80 -8.96 3.99
N LEU A 387 27.63 -9.59 3.86
CA LEU A 387 26.85 -10.12 4.97
C LEU A 387 26.73 -11.62 4.81
N GLU A 388 27.07 -12.36 5.85
CA GLU A 388 26.87 -13.79 5.94
C GLU A 388 25.89 -14.09 7.07
N PHE A 389 24.83 -14.80 6.71
CA PHE A 389 23.75 -15.21 7.61
C PHE A 389 23.83 -16.72 7.82
N GLU A 390 24.08 -17.13 9.05
CA GLU A 390 24.31 -18.53 9.41
C GLU A 390 23.16 -19.08 10.28
N GLY A 391 22.93 -20.39 10.19
CA GLY A 391 21.98 -21.09 11.03
C GLY A 391 20.52 -20.80 10.68
N GLN A 392 19.68 -20.52 11.68
CA GLN A 392 18.25 -20.27 11.45
C GLN A 392 18.00 -19.04 10.57
N LEU A 393 18.82 -17.98 10.70
CA LEU A 393 18.71 -16.77 9.87
C LEU A 393 18.81 -17.03 8.36
N ALA A 394 19.55 -18.06 7.94
CA ALA A 394 19.70 -18.39 6.53
C ALA A 394 18.35 -18.75 5.85
N GLN A 395 17.34 -19.14 6.64
CA GLN A 395 16.03 -19.59 6.17
C GLN A 395 15.00 -18.44 6.02
N HIS A 396 15.32 -17.25 6.51
CA HIS A 396 14.42 -16.10 6.52
C HIS A 396 14.67 -15.12 5.36
N ASP A 397 13.76 -14.18 5.14
CA ASP A 397 14.03 -13.03 4.28
C ASP A 397 14.95 -12.02 5.01
N VAL A 398 16.20 -11.93 4.55
CA VAL A 398 17.25 -11.09 5.14
C VAL A 398 17.22 -9.64 4.64
N ASN A 399 16.26 -9.24 3.81
CA ASN A 399 16.18 -7.88 3.25
C ASN A 399 16.16 -6.80 4.34
N LEU A 400 15.46 -7.04 5.46
CA LEU A 400 15.47 -6.15 6.62
C LEU A 400 16.89 -6.00 7.18
N LEU A 401 17.62 -7.10 7.33
CA LEU A 401 18.99 -7.11 7.88
C LEU A 401 19.98 -6.41 6.96
N VAL A 402 19.87 -6.65 5.65
CA VAL A 402 20.69 -5.97 4.64
C VAL A 402 20.44 -4.46 4.67
N ALA A 403 19.18 -4.03 4.76
CA ALA A 403 18.84 -2.62 4.89
C ALA A 403 19.40 -2.01 6.19
N SER A 404 19.31 -2.72 7.31
CA SER A 404 19.91 -2.33 8.60
C SER A 404 21.43 -2.17 8.50
N ALA A 405 22.13 -3.08 7.82
CA ALA A 405 23.57 -2.95 7.61
C ALA A 405 23.91 -1.68 6.83
N ILE A 406 23.25 -1.48 5.68
CA ILE A 406 23.48 -0.30 4.83
C ILE A 406 23.19 0.98 5.61
N LYS A 407 22.09 1.01 6.37
CA LYS A 407 21.74 2.13 7.25
C LYS A 407 22.85 2.38 8.29
N GLY A 408 23.32 1.35 8.97
CA GLY A 408 24.39 1.45 9.95
C GLY A 408 25.69 2.04 9.40
N VAL A 409 26.04 1.70 8.14
CA VAL A 409 27.22 2.27 7.46
C VAL A 409 26.99 3.71 6.98
N LEU A 410 25.84 3.98 6.35
CA LEU A 410 25.68 5.17 5.52
C LEU A 410 24.84 6.28 6.14
N GLN A 411 23.97 6.00 7.12
CA GLN A 411 23.01 6.99 7.62
C GLN A 411 23.68 8.22 8.22
N GLY A 412 24.86 8.06 8.85
CA GLY A 412 25.66 9.18 9.37
C GLY A 412 26.44 9.95 8.30
N LEU A 413 26.44 9.49 7.05
CA LEU A 413 27.18 10.05 5.91
C LEU A 413 26.27 10.64 4.83
N THR A 414 24.95 10.65 5.05
CA THR A 414 23.98 11.16 4.10
C THR A 414 22.82 11.86 4.79
N GLU A 415 22.26 12.87 4.12
CA GLU A 415 20.99 13.49 4.53
C GLU A 415 19.77 12.64 4.10
N ASP A 416 19.97 11.71 3.16
CA ASP A 416 18.92 10.77 2.75
C ASP A 416 18.49 9.88 3.92
N ARG A 417 17.17 9.69 4.09
CA ARG A 417 16.66 8.71 5.04
C ARG A 417 16.83 7.32 4.45
N ILE A 418 17.60 6.46 5.12
CA ILE A 418 17.80 5.07 4.70
C ILE A 418 16.83 4.16 5.44
N ASN A 419 16.10 3.34 4.71
CA ASN A 419 15.21 2.30 5.25
C ASN A 419 15.16 1.07 4.33
N THR A 420 14.28 0.12 4.66
CA THR A 420 14.08 -1.13 3.92
C THR A 420 13.70 -0.95 2.46
N VAL A 421 13.12 0.18 2.10
CA VAL A 421 12.66 0.49 0.73
C VAL A 421 13.82 0.93 -0.17
N ASN A 422 14.71 1.76 0.36
CA ASN A 422 15.67 2.49 -0.48
C ASN A 422 17.14 2.18 -0.20
N ALA A 423 17.45 1.40 0.83
CA ALA A 423 18.82 1.10 1.22
C ALA A 423 19.69 0.57 0.08
N ARG A 424 19.20 -0.44 -0.67
CA ARG A 424 19.95 -1.02 -1.79
C ARG A 424 20.16 -0.02 -2.92
N LEU A 425 19.17 0.82 -3.20
CA LEU A 425 19.26 1.86 -4.23
C LEU A 425 20.33 2.90 -3.86
N ILE A 426 20.33 3.35 -2.60
CA ILE A 426 21.29 4.30 -2.04
C ILE A 426 22.72 3.73 -2.08
N ALA A 427 22.89 2.45 -1.75
CA ALA A 427 24.17 1.76 -1.83
C ALA A 427 24.66 1.64 -3.29
N ALA A 428 23.79 1.19 -4.21
CA ALA A 428 24.13 1.05 -5.62
C ALA A 428 24.49 2.39 -6.27
N GLY A 429 23.76 3.46 -5.98
CA GLY A 429 24.07 4.82 -6.47
C GLY A 429 25.41 5.37 -5.99
N ARG A 430 25.95 4.82 -4.90
CA ARG A 430 27.29 5.14 -4.36
C ARG A 430 28.36 4.13 -4.81
N GLY A 431 28.01 3.19 -5.68
CA GLY A 431 28.92 2.16 -6.18
C GLY A 431 29.30 1.11 -5.12
N ILE A 432 28.50 0.97 -4.06
CA ILE A 432 28.75 0.00 -2.98
C ILE A 432 28.13 -1.34 -3.39
N LYS A 433 28.98 -2.37 -3.52
CA LYS A 433 28.54 -3.73 -3.84
C LYS A 433 28.02 -4.43 -2.59
N ILE A 434 26.80 -4.95 -2.63
CA ILE A 434 26.25 -5.79 -1.56
C ILE A 434 26.49 -7.26 -1.92
N VAL A 435 27.06 -8.02 -0.99
CA VAL A 435 27.28 -9.47 -1.13
C VAL A 435 26.57 -10.17 0.01
N GLU A 436 25.69 -11.09 -0.32
CA GLU A 436 24.94 -11.89 0.65
C GLU A 436 25.39 -13.34 0.56
N ARG A 437 25.73 -13.94 1.71
CA ARG A 437 26.01 -15.35 1.85
C ARG A 437 25.05 -15.95 2.87
N ARG A 438 24.56 -17.16 2.58
CA ARG A 438 23.70 -17.92 3.47
C ARG A 438 24.36 -19.27 3.73
N SER A 439 24.48 -19.64 5.00
CA SER A 439 25.07 -20.92 5.41
C SER A 439 24.14 -21.63 6.37
N HIS A 440 23.78 -22.87 6.03
CA HIS A 440 23.01 -23.75 6.91
C HIS A 440 23.89 -24.48 7.93
N ALA A 441 25.21 -24.24 7.92
CA ALA A 441 26.12 -24.81 8.91
C ALA A 441 25.84 -24.19 10.29
N HIS A 442 25.85 -25.03 11.32
CA HIS A 442 25.72 -24.60 12.71
C HIS A 442 27.12 -24.50 13.34
N GLY A 443 27.59 -23.27 13.56
CA GLY A 443 28.73 -23.00 14.43
C GLY A 443 28.34 -23.07 15.92
N SER A 444 29.04 -22.33 16.77
CA SER A 444 28.76 -22.26 18.22
C SER A 444 27.43 -21.56 18.58
N TYR A 445 26.71 -20.99 17.61
CA TYR A 445 25.48 -20.23 17.80
C TYR A 445 24.37 -20.70 16.86
N THR A 446 23.11 -20.61 17.32
CA THR A 446 21.92 -20.98 16.53
C THR A 446 21.71 -20.08 15.30
N SER A 447 22.07 -18.80 15.45
CA SER A 447 22.03 -17.78 14.41
C SER A 447 23.23 -16.86 14.57
N LEU A 448 23.97 -16.59 13.48
CA LEU A 448 25.12 -15.69 13.48
C LEU A 448 25.04 -14.76 12.26
N ILE A 449 25.39 -13.49 12.46
CA ILE A 449 25.55 -12.52 11.40
C ILE A 449 27.02 -12.14 11.36
N THR A 450 27.66 -12.34 10.22
CA THR A 450 29.04 -11.92 9.99
C THR A 450 29.06 -10.82 8.94
N LEU A 451 29.54 -9.64 9.32
CA LEU A 451 29.72 -8.46 8.47
C LEU A 451 31.20 -8.32 8.10
N ARG A 452 31.50 -8.22 6.80
CA ARG A 452 32.84 -7.94 6.28
C ARG A 452 32.85 -6.72 5.39
N MET A 453 33.75 -5.79 5.70
CA MET A 453 34.03 -4.62 4.88
C MET A 453 35.50 -4.27 5.00
N GLN A 454 36.12 -3.83 3.90
CA GLN A 454 37.50 -3.33 3.89
C GLN A 454 38.55 -4.30 4.49
N GLY A 455 38.34 -5.61 4.38
CA GLY A 455 39.24 -6.62 4.94
C GLY A 455 39.09 -6.91 6.43
N HIS A 456 38.16 -6.23 7.12
CA HIS A 456 37.84 -6.46 8.53
C HIS A 456 36.50 -7.17 8.70
N GLU A 457 36.40 -8.01 9.72
CA GLU A 457 35.24 -8.84 10.04
C GLU A 457 34.71 -8.55 11.45
N LEU A 458 33.39 -8.41 11.55
CA LEU A 458 32.67 -8.41 12.83
C LEU A 458 31.55 -9.45 12.76
N ALA A 459 31.40 -10.26 13.80
CA ALA A 459 30.28 -11.17 13.92
C ALA A 459 29.48 -10.91 15.20
N GLY A 460 28.17 -11.12 15.11
CA GLY A 460 27.26 -10.98 16.23
C GLY A 460 26.12 -11.97 16.20
N THR A 461 25.50 -12.15 17.36
CA THR A 461 24.31 -12.97 17.56
C THR A 461 23.34 -12.28 18.53
N VAL A 462 22.13 -12.80 18.64
CA VAL A 462 21.14 -12.36 19.62
C VAL A 462 20.99 -13.45 20.67
N LEU A 463 21.19 -13.10 21.94
CA LEU A 463 21.01 -14.00 23.08
C LEU A 463 20.04 -13.34 24.06
N MET A 464 18.95 -14.04 24.40
CA MET A 464 17.88 -13.51 25.27
C MET A 464 17.39 -12.14 24.81
N ASP A 465 17.11 -12.00 23.50
CA ASP A 465 16.68 -10.76 22.82
C ASP A 465 17.67 -9.58 22.88
N GLU A 466 18.90 -9.80 23.35
CA GLU A 466 19.94 -8.77 23.37
C GLU A 466 21.00 -8.98 22.28
N PRO A 467 21.36 -7.92 21.53
CA PRO A 467 22.42 -7.99 20.53
C PRO A 467 23.79 -8.12 21.19
N ARG A 468 24.60 -9.09 20.73
CA ARG A 468 25.95 -9.36 21.21
C ARG A 468 26.94 -9.42 20.05
N VAL A 469 28.02 -8.63 20.13
CA VAL A 469 29.20 -8.83 19.28
C VAL A 469 29.99 -9.99 19.88
N VAL A 470 30.32 -10.98 19.05
CA VAL A 470 30.98 -12.22 19.50
C VAL A 470 32.31 -12.48 18.80
N ARG A 471 32.63 -11.72 17.74
CA ARG A 471 33.91 -11.84 17.04
C ARG A 471 34.30 -10.52 16.39
N ILE A 472 35.58 -10.16 16.48
CA ILE A 472 36.19 -9.07 15.70
C ILE A 472 37.54 -9.56 15.17
N ASP A 473 37.71 -9.60 13.84
CA ASP A 473 38.94 -10.05 13.16
C ASP A 473 39.52 -11.38 13.70
N GLY A 474 38.64 -12.31 14.08
CA GLY A 474 39.01 -13.64 14.58
C GLY A 474 39.27 -13.74 16.09
N PHE A 475 39.10 -12.65 16.86
CA PHE A 475 39.19 -12.62 18.32
C PHE A 475 37.84 -12.52 19.02
#